data_AF-A0A8H5HVK4-F1
#
_entry.id   AF-A0A8H5HVK4-F1
#
_cell.length_a   1.000
_cell.length_b   1.000
_cell.length_c   1.000
_cell.angle_alpha   90.00
_cell.angle_beta   90.00
_cell.angle_gamma   90.00
#
_symmetry.space_group_name_H-M   'P 1'
#
loop_
_entity.id
_entity.type
_entity.pdbx_description
1 polymer ?
#
loop_
_entity_poly.entity_id
_entity_poly.type
_entity_poly.pdbx_seq_one_letter_code
_entity_poly.pdbx_strand_id
1 'polypeptide(L)'
;MSVQSPITNISVDDAFAGVHQMINDSNSLQPADIIDDLEEAKDHVGFNAEEDGTMGDTRLSFNGDDLKASLKEISKGVSEKTAAEYKRLINQCDNFVHKHNMLPQNSTLFSDKPHPQTAEFLVAWIMNSCDEVNLDGTPKEISLVRHKYGHAQKMRAAAMFAFGRLHGLGTVMWHRSEVTGKMTGNPASSETVSTYMLSLRRRKTLKGETSNSARAVTSALLSKLYHFNCQPQFQEPKMPERSKQGAPRVPTDWAGPRARALINLGYALAFCGLLRVDELMHIQCQDIELQKDPNTQKYKITLRLPFRKTAQFGDVQPFVWHELPDAYAHICVIRALAQWINITKMHSGYLFRKIRANDRIAEGNEPMESDQFLEMFRNNLLDIGVDHAPYGTHSFRRGGCQFLSTELRWSLRQICEWGGWSMEYTNLTIVKYLISSNDNPTMSRDDFFNLERKPAVVCPMCGRSCHCA
;
A
#
# COMPACT_ATOMS: atom_id res chain seq x y z
N MET A 1 21.16 -36.66 32.56
CA MET A 1 19.79 -36.78 32.01
C MET A 1 19.26 -35.36 31.82
N SER A 2 19.24 -34.87 30.59
CA SER A 2 18.64 -33.57 30.27
C SER A 2 17.13 -33.75 30.27
N VAL A 3 16.46 -33.18 31.28
CA VAL A 3 15.00 -33.11 31.30
C VAL A 3 14.61 -32.10 30.23
N GLN A 4 14.20 -32.59 29.05
CA GLN A 4 13.52 -31.74 28.07
C GLN A 4 12.23 -31.25 28.73
N SER A 5 12.14 -29.94 28.97
CA SER A 5 10.88 -29.30 29.37
C SER A 5 9.78 -29.73 28.39
N PRO A 6 8.59 -30.14 28.88
CA PRO A 6 7.51 -30.57 28.02
C PRO A 6 7.14 -29.44 27.04
N ILE A 7 6.94 -29.80 25.76
CA ILE A 7 6.50 -28.86 24.73
C ILE A 7 5.16 -28.29 25.17
N THR A 8 5.07 -26.96 25.20
CA THR A 8 3.88 -26.27 25.68
C THR A 8 2.77 -26.40 24.65
N ASN A 9 1.70 -27.12 25.00
CA ASN A 9 0.49 -27.10 24.18
C ASN A 9 -0.28 -25.84 24.52
N ILE A 10 -0.19 -24.84 23.63
CA ILE A 10 -0.85 -23.55 23.80
C ILE A 10 -2.34 -23.73 24.10
N SER A 11 -3.03 -24.72 23.52
CA SER A 11 -4.48 -24.93 23.68
C SER A 11 -4.96 -25.26 25.09
N VAL A 12 -4.05 -25.59 26.01
CA VAL A 12 -4.37 -26.03 27.36
C VAL A 12 -3.52 -25.36 28.44
N ASP A 13 -2.61 -24.46 28.05
CA ASP A 13 -1.72 -23.77 28.99
C ASP A 13 -2.28 -22.38 29.33
N ASP A 14 -2.51 -22.15 30.61
CA ASP A 14 -3.04 -20.89 31.17
C ASP A 14 -2.17 -19.68 30.83
N ALA A 15 -0.86 -19.86 30.59
CA ALA A 15 0.03 -18.80 30.13
C ALA A 15 -0.34 -18.24 28.74
N PHE A 16 -1.22 -18.93 28.01
CA PHE A 16 -1.73 -18.53 26.70
C PHE A 16 -3.26 -18.36 26.67
N ALA A 17 -3.92 -18.28 27.83
CA ALA A 17 -5.37 -18.12 27.91
C ALA A 17 -5.89 -16.91 27.10
N GLY A 18 -5.13 -15.81 27.06
CA GLY A 18 -5.45 -14.63 26.28
C GLY A 18 -5.43 -14.85 24.77
N VAL A 19 -4.53 -15.72 24.28
CA VAL A 19 -4.48 -16.09 22.86
C VAL A 19 -5.79 -16.78 22.46
N HIS A 20 -6.28 -17.73 23.27
CA HIS A 20 -7.55 -18.43 23.01
C HIS A 20 -8.75 -17.51 23.08
N GLN A 21 -8.79 -16.67 24.11
CA GLN A 21 -9.87 -15.70 24.26
C GLN A 21 -9.95 -14.81 23.02
N MET A 22 -8.83 -14.27 22.55
CA MET A 22 -8.81 -13.38 21.38
C MET A 22 -9.15 -14.08 20.06
N ILE A 23 -8.80 -15.36 19.92
CA ILE A 23 -9.18 -16.17 18.76
C ILE A 23 -10.69 -16.46 18.78
N ASN A 24 -11.24 -16.84 19.93
CA ASN A 24 -12.64 -17.27 20.08
C ASN A 24 -13.65 -16.11 20.13
N ASP A 25 -13.26 -14.95 20.69
CA ASP A 25 -14.11 -13.75 20.76
C ASP A 25 -14.42 -13.15 19.37
N SER A 26 -13.77 -13.67 18.32
CA SER A 26 -13.86 -13.16 16.95
C SER A 26 -14.97 -13.82 16.09
N ASN A 27 -15.87 -14.61 16.69
CA ASN A 27 -16.99 -15.32 16.04
C ASN A 27 -18.09 -14.44 15.38
N SER A 28 -17.81 -13.15 15.09
CA SER A 28 -18.74 -12.24 14.39
C SER A 28 -18.27 -11.80 13.00
N LEU A 29 -17.15 -12.34 12.51
CA LEU A 29 -16.55 -11.95 11.23
C LEU A 29 -17.20 -12.71 10.08
N GLN A 30 -17.52 -12.01 9.00
CA GLN A 30 -18.07 -12.63 7.80
C GLN A 30 -16.93 -13.30 7.01
N PRO A 31 -17.18 -14.42 6.32
CA PRO A 31 -16.17 -15.05 5.45
C PRO A 31 -15.54 -14.10 4.43
N ALA A 32 -16.29 -13.09 3.97
CA ALA A 32 -15.78 -12.04 3.09
C ALA A 32 -14.67 -11.19 3.73
N ASP A 33 -14.79 -10.84 5.02
CA ASP A 33 -13.78 -10.04 5.73
C ASP A 33 -12.43 -10.77 5.80
N ILE A 34 -12.49 -12.10 5.97
CA ILE A 34 -11.33 -12.99 6.07
C ILE A 34 -10.62 -13.10 4.72
N ILE A 35 -11.37 -13.19 3.63
CA ILE A 35 -10.82 -13.21 2.27
C ILE A 35 -10.12 -11.87 1.96
N ASP A 36 -10.77 -10.75 2.29
CA ASP A 36 -10.21 -9.41 2.06
C ASP A 36 -8.86 -9.21 2.76
N ASP A 37 -8.78 -9.62 4.03
CA ASP A 37 -7.56 -9.57 4.84
C ASP A 37 -6.46 -10.52 4.32
N LEU A 38 -6.81 -11.73 3.87
CA LEU A 38 -5.86 -12.67 3.25
C LEU A 38 -5.28 -12.12 1.95
N GLU A 39 -6.10 -11.52 1.10
CA GLU A 39 -5.62 -10.87 -0.10
C GLU A 39 -4.75 -9.65 0.21
N GLU A 40 -5.10 -8.83 1.22
CA GLU A 40 -4.27 -7.72 1.68
C GLU A 40 -2.89 -8.24 2.10
N ALA A 41 -2.81 -9.38 2.79
CA ALA A 41 -1.55 -9.99 3.16
C ALA A 41 -0.76 -10.55 1.94
N LYS A 42 -1.42 -11.11 0.92
CA LYS A 42 -0.78 -11.59 -0.32
C LYS A 42 -0.15 -10.46 -1.15
N ASP A 43 -0.79 -9.30 -1.22
CA ASP A 43 -0.26 -8.10 -1.90
C ASP A 43 1.09 -7.64 -1.33
N HIS A 44 1.26 -7.78 -0.01
CA HIS A 44 2.52 -7.44 0.66
C HIS A 44 3.66 -8.39 0.28
N VAL A 45 3.34 -9.60 -0.18
CA VAL A 45 4.33 -10.63 -0.51
C VAL A 45 4.54 -10.80 -2.03
N GLY A 46 3.69 -10.18 -2.85
CA GLY A 46 3.83 -10.26 -4.32
C GLY A 46 3.51 -11.65 -4.89
N PHE A 47 2.60 -12.39 -4.25
CA PHE A 47 2.07 -13.64 -4.79
C PHE A 47 1.00 -13.34 -5.85
N ASN A 48 1.40 -12.95 -7.06
CA ASN A 48 0.48 -13.05 -8.21
C ASN A 48 0.44 -14.53 -8.62
N ALA A 49 -0.76 -15.11 -8.61
CA ALA A 49 -0.99 -16.47 -9.06
C ALA A 49 -1.08 -16.47 -10.59
N GLU A 50 -0.01 -16.88 -11.25
CA GLU A 50 -0.13 -17.50 -12.58
C GLU A 50 0.27 -18.97 -12.36
N GLU A 51 -0.73 -19.85 -12.37
CA GLU A 51 -0.51 -21.28 -12.53
C GLU A 51 -0.08 -21.51 -13.97
N ASP A 52 1.23 -21.59 -14.23
CA ASP A 52 1.72 -21.96 -15.55
C ASP A 52 1.69 -23.49 -15.70
N GLY A 53 0.74 -23.95 -16.51
CA GLY A 53 0.65 -25.33 -16.98
C GLY A 53 1.36 -25.46 -18.32
N THR A 54 2.48 -26.18 -18.36
CA THR A 54 2.81 -27.30 -19.28
C THR A 54 4.31 -27.56 -19.24
N MET A 55 4.73 -28.67 -18.63
CA MET A 55 6.12 -29.15 -18.73
C MET A 55 6.38 -29.71 -20.13
N GLY A 56 7.18 -29.01 -20.91
CA GLY A 56 7.90 -29.56 -22.05
C GLY A 56 9.04 -30.45 -21.57
N ASP A 57 8.97 -31.72 -21.95
CA ASP A 57 9.87 -32.80 -21.54
C ASP A 57 11.25 -32.63 -22.19
N THR A 58 12.23 -32.12 -21.46
CA THR A 58 13.65 -32.18 -21.87
C THR A 58 14.49 -32.79 -20.77
N ARG A 59 14.85 -34.07 -20.93
CA ARG A 59 15.77 -34.77 -20.05
C ARG A 59 17.19 -34.22 -20.22
N LEU A 60 17.63 -33.43 -19.24
CA LEU A 60 19.04 -33.16 -18.99
C LEU A 60 19.36 -33.54 -17.53
N SER A 61 20.29 -34.48 -17.35
CA SER A 61 20.75 -34.91 -16.02
C SER A 61 21.67 -33.85 -15.42
N PHE A 62 21.15 -33.02 -14.51
CA PHE A 62 21.93 -32.06 -13.74
C PHE A 62 21.51 -32.07 -12.27
N ASN A 63 22.45 -31.73 -11.39
CA ASN A 63 22.34 -31.87 -9.94
C ASN A 63 21.19 -30.98 -9.39
N GLY A 64 20.12 -31.61 -8.89
CA GLY A 64 18.81 -30.95 -8.68
C GLY A 64 18.74 -29.97 -7.52
N ASP A 65 19.67 -30.01 -6.57
CA ASP A 65 19.62 -29.18 -5.37
C ASP A 65 20.20 -27.77 -5.60
N ASP A 66 21.26 -27.64 -6.40
CA ASP A 66 21.83 -26.33 -6.79
C ASP A 66 20.88 -25.54 -7.70
N LEU A 67 20.17 -26.23 -8.59
CA LEU A 67 19.16 -25.62 -9.45
C LEU A 67 17.95 -25.15 -8.63
N LYS A 68 17.48 -25.93 -7.64
CA LYS A 68 16.39 -25.50 -6.74
C LYS A 68 16.77 -24.31 -5.88
N ALA A 69 17.99 -24.28 -5.36
CA ALA A 69 18.48 -23.14 -4.57
C ALA A 69 18.61 -21.88 -5.42
N SER A 70 19.18 -22.01 -6.63
CA SER A 70 19.33 -20.91 -7.59
C SER A 70 17.96 -20.41 -8.11
N LEU A 71 17.03 -21.32 -8.40
CA LEU A 71 15.66 -20.98 -8.80
C LEU A 71 14.91 -20.28 -7.67
N LYS A 72 15.08 -20.69 -6.39
CA LYS A 72 14.48 -19.99 -5.24
C LYS A 72 15.08 -18.61 -5.00
N GLU A 73 16.38 -18.44 -5.25
CA GLU A 73 17.08 -17.15 -5.18
C GLU A 73 16.59 -16.18 -6.27
N ILE A 74 16.40 -16.68 -7.50
CA ILE A 74 15.95 -15.90 -8.67
C ILE A 74 14.43 -15.60 -8.60
N SER A 75 13.62 -16.49 -8.02
CA SER A 75 12.14 -16.37 -7.94
C SER A 75 11.61 -15.73 -6.65
N LYS A 76 12.44 -14.95 -5.93
CA LYS A 76 12.05 -14.32 -4.64
C LYS A 76 10.81 -13.42 -4.74
N GLY A 77 10.54 -12.80 -5.89
CA GLY A 77 9.32 -12.00 -6.12
C GLY A 77 9.17 -10.75 -5.22
N VAL A 78 10.20 -10.41 -4.43
CA VAL A 78 10.26 -9.25 -3.53
C VAL A 78 11.60 -8.54 -3.70
N SER A 79 11.67 -7.24 -3.40
CA SER A 79 12.92 -6.49 -3.45
C SER A 79 13.93 -7.03 -2.42
N GLU A 80 15.23 -6.82 -2.65
CA GLU A 80 16.27 -7.26 -1.71
C GLU A 80 16.10 -6.66 -0.32
N LYS A 81 15.70 -5.38 -0.24
CA LYS A 81 15.42 -4.68 1.02
C LYS A 81 14.25 -5.34 1.76
N THR A 82 13.18 -5.68 1.05
CA THR A 82 12.02 -6.39 1.63
C THR A 82 12.40 -7.81 2.06
N ALA A 83 13.20 -8.53 1.27
CA ALA A 83 13.69 -9.86 1.63
C ALA A 83 14.55 -9.83 2.91
N ALA A 84 15.42 -8.82 3.07
CA ALA A 84 16.23 -8.64 4.28
C ALA A 84 15.37 -8.33 5.51
N GLU A 85 14.36 -7.46 5.37
CA GLU A 85 13.40 -7.15 6.44
C GLU A 85 12.59 -8.41 6.83
N TYR A 86 12.14 -9.20 5.86
CA TYR A 86 11.42 -10.45 6.11
C TYR A 86 12.30 -11.48 6.80
N LYS A 87 13.56 -11.69 6.36
CA LYS A 87 14.51 -12.56 7.07
C LYS A 87 14.68 -12.14 8.53
N ARG A 88 14.76 -10.84 8.82
CA ARG A 88 14.84 -10.34 10.20
C ARG A 88 13.60 -10.71 11.01
N LEU A 89 12.41 -10.52 10.46
CA LEU A 89 11.13 -10.84 11.12
C LEU A 89 10.95 -12.35 11.33
N ILE A 90 11.33 -13.17 10.35
CA ILE A 90 11.32 -14.64 10.44
C ILE A 90 12.17 -15.10 11.62
N ASN A 91 13.42 -14.62 11.72
CA ASN A 91 14.31 -14.97 12.83
C ASN A 91 13.77 -14.49 14.19
N GLN A 92 13.12 -13.32 14.23
CA GLN A 92 12.48 -12.83 15.46
C GLN A 92 11.31 -13.72 15.89
N CYS A 93 10.52 -14.20 14.94
CA CYS A 93 9.43 -15.12 15.20
C CYS A 93 9.97 -16.45 15.74
N ASP A 94 10.96 -17.05 15.06
CA ASP A 94 11.57 -18.33 15.44
C ASP A 94 12.16 -18.28 16.87
N ASN A 95 12.91 -17.22 17.18
CA ASN A 95 13.42 -16.97 18.53
C ASN A 95 12.32 -16.83 19.58
N PHE A 96 11.18 -16.22 19.23
CA PHE A 96 10.06 -16.05 20.14
C PHE A 96 9.44 -17.42 20.52
N VAL A 97 9.22 -18.31 19.55
CA VAL A 97 8.63 -19.65 19.79
C VAL A 97 9.52 -20.47 20.72
N HIS A 98 10.84 -20.40 20.55
CA HIS A 98 11.78 -21.08 21.44
C HIS A 98 11.87 -20.45 22.83
N LYS A 99 11.88 -19.11 22.92
CA LYS A 99 11.90 -18.40 24.20
C LYS A 99 10.71 -18.79 25.08
N HIS A 100 9.55 -19.05 24.47
CA HIS A 100 8.33 -19.44 25.16
C HIS A 100 8.10 -20.96 25.24
N ASN A 101 9.11 -21.79 24.92
CA ASN A 101 9.04 -23.26 24.97
C ASN A 101 7.83 -23.84 24.19
N MET A 102 7.43 -23.18 23.11
CA MET A 102 6.35 -23.62 22.21
C MET A 102 6.84 -24.67 21.20
N LEU A 103 8.15 -24.68 20.90
CA LEU A 103 8.81 -25.64 20.03
C LEU A 103 10.09 -26.19 20.66
N PRO A 104 10.47 -27.46 20.39
CA PRO A 104 11.75 -28.02 20.79
C PRO A 104 12.93 -27.17 20.32
N GLN A 105 13.98 -27.03 21.14
CA GLN A 105 15.16 -26.20 20.79
C GLN A 105 15.92 -26.64 19.54
N ASN A 106 15.73 -27.88 19.08
CA ASN A 106 16.38 -28.42 17.88
C ASN A 106 15.46 -28.39 16.65
N SER A 107 14.35 -27.67 16.71
CA SER A 107 13.39 -27.54 15.60
C SER A 107 13.29 -26.08 15.17
N THR A 108 12.80 -25.83 13.96
CA THR A 108 12.49 -24.48 13.48
C THR A 108 11.00 -24.36 13.26
N LEU A 109 10.43 -23.18 13.49
CA LEU A 109 9.01 -22.92 13.20
C LEU A 109 8.74 -23.00 11.70
N PHE A 110 9.64 -22.41 10.92
CA PHE A 110 9.53 -22.36 9.47
C PHE A 110 10.15 -23.63 8.88
N SER A 111 9.29 -24.49 8.34
CA SER A 111 9.65 -25.77 7.74
C SER A 111 8.64 -26.15 6.65
N ASP A 112 8.97 -27.17 5.86
CA ASP A 112 8.06 -27.80 4.88
C ASP A 112 6.97 -28.65 5.57
N LYS A 113 7.13 -28.95 6.85
CA LYS A 113 6.19 -29.70 7.70
C LYS A 113 5.96 -28.95 9.00
N PRO A 114 5.23 -27.81 8.95
CA PRO A 114 5.00 -26.98 10.11
C PRO A 114 4.23 -27.72 11.20
N HIS A 115 4.43 -27.28 12.45
CA HIS A 115 3.72 -27.80 13.60
C HIS A 115 2.19 -27.56 13.43
N PRO A 116 1.32 -28.47 13.91
CA PRO A 116 -0.13 -28.28 13.77
C PRO A 116 -0.64 -26.95 14.35
N GLN A 117 0.01 -26.46 15.41
CA GLN A 117 -0.34 -25.21 16.10
C GLN A 117 0.42 -23.97 15.58
N THR A 118 1.07 -24.06 14.42
CA THR A 118 1.86 -22.93 13.89
C THR A 118 1.01 -21.68 13.68
N ALA A 119 -0.27 -21.80 13.35
CA ALA A 119 -1.17 -20.64 13.20
C ALA A 119 -1.32 -19.88 14.54
N GLU A 120 -1.52 -20.59 15.64
CA GLU A 120 -1.64 -20.08 17.00
C GLU A 120 -0.31 -19.48 17.47
N PHE A 121 0.82 -20.07 17.09
CA PHE A 121 2.16 -19.54 17.38
C PHE A 121 2.37 -18.17 16.71
N LEU A 122 1.91 -18.02 15.46
CA LEU A 122 1.95 -16.74 14.75
C LEU A 122 1.06 -15.70 15.41
N VAL A 123 -0.16 -16.08 15.84
CA VAL A 123 -1.05 -15.18 16.59
C VAL A 123 -0.39 -14.72 17.89
N ALA A 124 0.15 -15.64 18.68
CA ALA A 124 0.84 -15.32 19.93
C ALA A 124 2.01 -14.35 19.70
N TRP A 125 2.81 -14.55 18.65
CA TRP A 125 3.92 -13.66 18.32
C TRP A 125 3.46 -12.24 17.94
N ILE A 126 2.41 -12.13 17.11
CA ILE A 126 1.81 -10.84 16.73
C ILE A 126 1.19 -10.16 17.95
N MET A 127 0.49 -10.92 18.79
CA MET A 127 -0.14 -10.45 20.02
C MET A 127 0.87 -9.90 21.03
N ASN A 128 1.96 -10.63 21.25
CA ASN A 128 3.04 -10.18 22.12
C ASN A 128 3.64 -8.84 21.66
N SER A 129 3.77 -8.63 20.35
CA SER A 129 4.46 -7.47 19.78
C SER A 129 3.57 -6.25 19.55
N CYS A 130 2.30 -6.49 19.19
CA CYS A 130 1.41 -5.43 18.69
C CYS A 130 0.19 -5.19 19.58
N ASP A 131 -0.26 -6.19 20.34
CA ASP A 131 -1.46 -6.06 21.16
C ASP A 131 -1.13 -5.46 22.53
N GLU A 132 -2.16 -4.95 23.20
CA GLU A 132 -2.12 -4.49 24.57
C GLU A 132 -2.44 -5.55 25.60
N VAL A 133 -2.83 -6.73 25.15
CA VAL A 133 -3.09 -7.87 26.00
C VAL A 133 -1.87 -8.79 25.96
N ASN A 134 -1.44 -9.27 27.13
CA ASN A 134 -0.42 -10.30 27.28
C ASN A 134 -0.95 -11.66 26.80
N LEU A 135 -0.06 -12.62 26.61
CA LEU A 135 -0.40 -13.96 26.13
C LEU A 135 -1.39 -14.67 27.08
N ASP A 136 -1.33 -14.37 28.37
CA ASP A 136 -2.21 -14.89 29.44
C ASP A 136 -3.58 -14.17 29.52
N GLY A 137 -3.80 -13.10 28.75
CA GLY A 137 -5.05 -12.32 28.78
C GLY A 137 -5.01 -11.09 29.68
N THR A 138 -3.92 -10.88 30.43
CA THR A 138 -3.77 -9.70 31.30
C THR A 138 -3.45 -8.44 30.48
N PRO A 139 -3.83 -7.23 30.95
CA PRO A 139 -3.46 -6.00 30.28
C PRO A 139 -1.95 -5.73 30.42
N LYS A 140 -1.30 -5.38 29.31
CA LYS A 140 0.09 -4.90 29.30
C LYS A 140 0.19 -3.53 29.96
N GLU A 141 1.33 -3.30 30.59
CA GLU A 141 1.69 -1.98 31.11
C GLU A 141 1.64 -0.92 30.01
N ILE A 142 1.19 0.28 30.39
CA ILE A 142 1.03 1.43 29.49
C ILE A 142 2.40 1.96 29.01
N SER A 143 3.45 1.76 29.82
CA SER A 143 4.84 2.15 29.56
C SER A 143 5.50 1.36 28.42
N LEU A 144 5.00 0.17 28.11
CA LEU A 144 5.58 -0.69 27.08
C LEU A 144 5.24 -0.17 25.69
N VAL A 145 6.27 0.04 24.88
CA VAL A 145 6.13 0.44 23.47
C VAL A 145 5.46 -0.70 22.69
N ARG A 146 4.35 -0.40 22.03
CA ARG A 146 3.58 -1.35 21.22
C ARG A 146 3.69 -0.99 19.76
N HIS A 147 3.84 -1.99 18.90
CA HIS A 147 3.85 -1.74 17.47
C HIS A 147 2.45 -1.46 16.91
N LYS A 148 2.42 -0.71 15.81
CA LYS A 148 1.22 -0.34 15.05
C LYS A 148 0.68 -1.52 14.24
N TYR A 149 -0.58 -1.46 13.81
CA TYR A 149 -1.21 -2.48 12.97
C TYR A 149 -0.41 -2.76 11.68
N GLY A 150 0.15 -1.73 11.04
CA GLY A 150 1.00 -1.90 9.86
C GLY A 150 2.25 -2.75 10.11
N HIS A 151 2.76 -2.81 11.35
CA HIS A 151 3.84 -3.73 11.70
C HIS A 151 3.34 -5.17 11.80
N ALA A 152 2.16 -5.39 12.39
CA ALA A 152 1.51 -6.71 12.42
C ALA A 152 1.29 -7.26 10.99
N GLN A 153 0.90 -6.41 10.05
CA GLN A 153 0.77 -6.78 8.64
C GLN A 153 2.10 -7.25 8.04
N LYS A 154 3.20 -6.53 8.32
CA LYS A 154 4.55 -6.94 7.91
C LYS A 154 4.99 -8.25 8.55
N MET A 155 4.70 -8.46 9.83
CA MET A 155 4.99 -9.71 10.55
C MET A 155 4.31 -10.91 9.87
N ARG A 156 3.02 -10.79 9.56
CA ARG A 156 2.28 -11.83 8.83
C ARG A 156 2.79 -12.02 7.40
N ALA A 157 3.06 -10.93 6.68
CA ALA A 157 3.59 -11.01 5.32
C ALA A 157 4.94 -11.74 5.27
N ALA A 158 5.83 -11.49 6.24
CA ALA A 158 7.09 -12.22 6.38
C ALA A 158 6.86 -13.72 6.62
N ALA A 159 5.89 -14.10 7.46
CA ALA A 159 5.53 -15.50 7.70
C ALA A 159 4.93 -16.17 6.44
N MET A 160 4.04 -15.47 5.73
CA MET A 160 3.47 -15.95 4.46
C MET A 160 4.56 -16.16 3.40
N PHE A 161 5.51 -15.23 3.31
CA PHE A 161 6.69 -15.35 2.45
C PHE A 161 7.53 -16.58 2.80
N ALA A 162 7.81 -16.79 4.09
CA ALA A 162 8.60 -17.92 4.55
C ALA A 162 7.95 -19.25 4.20
N PHE A 163 6.72 -19.49 4.65
CA PHE A 163 6.01 -20.75 4.38
C PHE A 163 5.74 -20.95 2.89
N GLY A 164 5.34 -19.88 2.19
CA GLY A 164 4.96 -19.96 0.79
C GLY A 164 6.15 -20.17 -0.15
N ARG A 165 7.16 -19.28 -0.08
CA ARG A 165 8.30 -19.26 -1.02
C ARG A 165 9.49 -20.07 -0.51
N LEU A 166 9.92 -19.87 0.73
CA LEU A 166 11.14 -20.52 1.23
C LEU A 166 10.90 -22.03 1.45
N HIS A 167 9.75 -22.38 2.01
CA HIS A 167 9.39 -23.77 2.32
C HIS A 167 8.44 -24.44 1.32
N GLY A 168 7.97 -23.70 0.30
CA GLY A 168 7.24 -24.28 -0.84
C GLY A 168 5.81 -24.71 -0.52
N LEU A 169 5.19 -24.19 0.55
CA LEU A 169 3.79 -24.50 0.89
C LEU A 169 2.78 -23.67 0.09
N GLY A 170 3.27 -22.72 -0.73
CA GLY A 170 2.46 -21.87 -1.58
C GLY A 170 1.52 -20.92 -0.81
N THR A 171 0.39 -20.61 -1.45
CA THR A 171 -0.66 -19.71 -0.93
C THR A 171 -1.93 -20.44 -0.52
N VAL A 172 -1.89 -21.79 -0.53
CA VAL A 172 -3.02 -22.63 -0.16
C VAL A 172 -3.38 -22.38 1.31
N MET A 173 -4.68 -22.22 1.58
CA MET A 173 -5.19 -21.99 2.93
C MET A 173 -4.79 -23.15 3.86
N TRP A 174 -4.43 -22.82 5.09
CA TRP A 174 -4.13 -23.80 6.13
C TRP A 174 -5.39 -24.61 6.49
N HIS A 175 -5.39 -25.90 6.22
CA HIS A 175 -6.54 -26.78 6.45
C HIS A 175 -6.09 -28.18 6.88
N ARG A 176 -7.00 -28.94 7.49
CA ARG A 176 -6.77 -30.35 7.77
C ARG A 176 -7.07 -31.14 6.50
N SER A 177 -6.07 -31.86 5.98
CA SER A 177 -6.23 -32.76 4.84
C SER A 177 -7.20 -33.88 5.20
N GLU A 178 -8.26 -34.04 4.42
CA GLU A 178 -9.26 -35.11 4.60
C GLU A 178 -8.65 -36.51 4.40
N VAL A 179 -7.63 -36.62 3.55
CA VAL A 179 -6.96 -37.88 3.22
C VAL A 179 -5.96 -38.30 4.29
N THR A 180 -5.13 -37.36 4.77
CA THR A 180 -4.01 -37.68 5.68
C THR A 180 -4.31 -37.36 7.14
N GLY A 181 -5.38 -36.61 7.41
CA GLY A 181 -5.72 -36.08 8.73
C GLY A 181 -4.74 -35.04 9.28
N LYS A 182 -3.68 -34.69 8.52
CA LYS A 182 -2.64 -33.74 8.93
C LYS A 182 -2.97 -32.32 8.45
N MET A 183 -2.44 -31.32 9.15
CA MET A 183 -2.55 -29.93 8.71
C MET A 183 -1.63 -29.68 7.50
N THR A 184 -2.16 -29.03 6.47
CA THR A 184 -1.50 -28.75 5.19
C THR A 184 -1.84 -27.34 4.70
N GLY A 185 -0.96 -26.74 3.89
CA GLY A 185 -1.10 -25.37 3.38
C GLY A 185 -0.17 -24.37 4.10
N ASN A 186 -0.44 -23.07 3.97
CA ASN A 186 0.35 -22.01 4.57
C ASN A 186 -0.28 -21.55 5.91
N PRO A 187 0.35 -21.81 7.08
CA PRO A 187 -0.20 -21.45 8.39
C PRO A 187 -0.52 -19.96 8.57
N ALA A 188 0.21 -19.06 7.90
CA ALA A 188 -0.03 -17.62 7.95
C ALA A 188 -1.25 -17.18 7.12
N SER A 189 -1.76 -18.08 6.26
CA SER A 189 -3.02 -17.94 5.52
C SER A 189 -4.19 -18.66 6.19
N SER A 190 -4.07 -19.00 7.47
CA SER A 190 -5.15 -19.65 8.24
C SER A 190 -6.28 -18.69 8.58
N GLU A 191 -7.47 -19.25 8.78
CA GLU A 191 -8.63 -18.52 9.30
C GLU A 191 -8.33 -17.91 10.68
N THR A 192 -7.65 -18.65 11.54
CA THR A 192 -7.22 -18.22 12.88
C THR A 192 -6.41 -16.93 12.85
N VAL A 193 -5.38 -16.86 12.00
CA VAL A 193 -4.52 -15.66 11.87
C VAL A 193 -5.32 -14.49 11.31
N SER A 194 -6.16 -14.74 10.30
CA SER A 194 -6.94 -13.68 9.62
C SER A 194 -7.98 -13.06 10.56
N THR A 195 -8.71 -13.91 11.26
CA THR A 195 -9.68 -13.56 12.30
C THR A 195 -9.05 -12.69 13.39
N TYR A 196 -7.87 -13.10 13.89
CA TYR A 196 -7.13 -12.31 14.87
C TYR A 196 -6.68 -10.94 14.31
N MET A 197 -6.17 -10.89 13.07
CA MET A 197 -5.73 -9.65 12.42
C MET A 197 -6.87 -8.64 12.27
N LEU A 198 -8.05 -9.09 11.86
CA LEU A 198 -9.25 -8.25 11.75
C LEU A 198 -9.69 -7.69 13.11
N SER A 199 -9.71 -8.53 14.15
CA SER A 199 -10.02 -8.11 15.52
C SER A 199 -8.98 -7.12 16.07
N LEU A 200 -7.69 -7.37 15.82
CA LEU A 200 -6.61 -6.44 16.15
C LEU A 200 -6.81 -5.09 15.45
N ARG A 201 -7.12 -5.10 14.14
CA ARG A 201 -7.41 -3.88 13.37
C ARG A 201 -8.53 -3.06 14.00
N ARG A 202 -9.66 -3.70 14.33
CA ARG A 202 -10.81 -3.05 14.99
C ARG A 202 -10.41 -2.42 16.32
N ARG A 203 -9.69 -3.15 17.18
CA ARG A 203 -9.20 -2.62 18.48
C ARG A 203 -8.28 -1.42 18.31
N LYS A 204 -7.34 -1.49 17.36
CA LYS A 204 -6.43 -0.37 17.06
C LYS A 204 -7.20 0.85 16.54
N THR A 205 -8.14 0.67 15.63
CA THR A 205 -8.98 1.76 15.10
C THR A 205 -9.84 2.41 16.17
N LEU A 206 -10.46 1.65 17.08
CA LEU A 206 -11.22 2.19 18.22
C LEU A 206 -10.37 3.11 19.12
N LYS A 207 -9.05 2.88 19.16
CA LYS A 207 -8.10 3.69 19.93
C LYS A 207 -7.55 4.89 19.17
N GLY A 208 -8.16 5.22 18.03
CA GLY A 208 -7.73 6.32 17.18
C GLY A 208 -6.48 6.00 16.36
N GLU A 209 -6.03 4.73 16.29
CA GLU A 209 -5.05 4.35 15.29
C GLU A 209 -5.74 4.36 13.93
N THR A 210 -5.57 5.47 13.22
CA THR A 210 -5.97 5.55 11.82
C THR A 210 -5.09 4.61 11.01
N SER A 211 -5.71 3.68 10.30
CA SER A 211 -5.02 2.89 9.28
C SER A 211 -4.44 3.86 8.26
N ASN A 212 -3.13 4.12 8.35
CA ASN A 212 -2.43 4.98 7.42
C ASN A 212 -2.73 4.48 5.99
N SER A 213 -3.19 5.36 5.10
CA SER A 213 -3.49 5.09 3.68
C SER A 213 -4.90 4.55 3.34
N ALA A 214 -5.89 4.75 4.21
CA ALA A 214 -7.24 4.23 3.95
C ALA A 214 -8.20 5.22 3.27
N ARG A 215 -7.99 6.54 3.40
CA ARG A 215 -8.89 7.55 2.82
C ARG A 215 -8.46 7.98 1.42
N ALA A 216 -9.42 8.07 0.51
CA ALA A 216 -9.23 8.55 -0.83
C ALA A 216 -8.95 10.08 -0.86
N VAL A 217 -7.96 10.50 -1.64
CA VAL A 217 -7.81 11.91 -2.03
C VAL A 217 -8.84 12.20 -3.11
N THR A 218 -9.74 13.17 -2.93
CA THR A 218 -10.77 13.47 -3.94
C THR A 218 -10.31 14.54 -4.93
N SER A 219 -10.91 14.57 -6.13
CA SER A 219 -10.70 15.64 -7.12
C SER A 219 -10.96 17.03 -6.51
N ALA A 220 -12.03 17.16 -5.71
CA ALA A 220 -12.35 18.39 -4.99
C ALA A 220 -11.28 18.80 -3.96
N LEU A 221 -10.69 17.84 -3.25
CA LEU A 221 -9.58 18.11 -2.33
C LEU A 221 -8.34 18.61 -3.08
N LEU A 222 -7.99 17.96 -4.20
CA LEU A 222 -6.89 18.41 -5.06
C LEU A 222 -7.14 19.79 -5.65
N SER A 223 -8.38 20.13 -6.01
CA SER A 223 -8.75 21.47 -6.46
C SER A 223 -8.48 22.53 -5.38
N LYS A 224 -8.89 22.28 -4.13
CA LYS A 224 -8.59 23.18 -3.00
C LYS A 224 -7.09 23.37 -2.79
N LEU A 225 -6.33 22.28 -2.79
CA LEU A 225 -4.87 22.32 -2.66
C LEU A 225 -4.22 23.09 -3.81
N TYR A 226 -4.64 22.84 -5.04
CA TYR A 226 -4.14 23.51 -6.23
C TYR A 226 -4.36 25.02 -6.16
N HIS A 227 -5.59 25.47 -5.87
CA HIS A 227 -5.89 26.89 -5.74
C HIS A 227 -5.11 27.56 -4.62
N PHE A 228 -4.92 26.87 -3.48
CA PHE A 228 -4.08 27.36 -2.40
C PHE A 228 -2.61 27.51 -2.85
N ASN A 229 -2.05 26.49 -3.50
CA ASN A 229 -0.66 26.48 -3.95
C ASN A 229 -0.37 27.49 -5.06
N CYS A 230 -1.37 27.85 -5.85
CA CYS A 230 -1.25 28.80 -6.95
C CYS A 230 -1.49 30.26 -6.53
N GLN A 231 -1.76 30.54 -5.24
CA GLN A 231 -1.94 31.92 -4.78
C GLN A 231 -0.69 32.77 -5.05
N PRO A 232 -0.83 34.05 -5.45
CA PRO A 232 0.30 34.91 -5.83
C PRO A 232 1.41 34.99 -4.78
N GLN A 233 1.04 35.00 -3.49
CA GLN A 233 1.99 35.05 -2.36
C GLN A 233 2.97 33.87 -2.28
N PHE A 234 2.68 32.76 -2.98
CA PHE A 234 3.52 31.58 -3.03
C PHE A 234 4.22 31.40 -4.38
N GLN A 235 4.03 32.32 -5.34
CA GLN A 235 4.69 32.27 -6.64
C GLN A 235 6.02 33.01 -6.66
N GLU A 236 6.21 33.99 -5.76
CA GLU A 236 7.45 34.73 -5.66
C GLU A 236 8.45 34.04 -4.72
N PRO A 237 9.73 33.91 -5.11
CA PRO A 237 10.77 33.44 -4.21
C PRO A 237 10.93 34.44 -3.06
N LYS A 238 10.54 34.05 -1.85
CA LYS A 238 10.87 34.85 -0.66
C LYS A 238 12.39 34.93 -0.57
N MET A 239 12.94 36.15 -0.45
CA MET A 239 14.35 36.30 -0.08
C MET A 239 14.57 35.52 1.23
N PRO A 240 15.68 34.79 1.38
CA PRO A 240 15.98 34.13 2.64
C PRO A 240 16.15 35.22 3.70
N GLU A 241 15.10 35.50 4.46
CA GLU A 241 15.26 36.23 5.70
C GLU A 241 16.25 35.41 6.52
N ARG A 242 17.34 36.03 6.95
CA ARG A 242 18.22 35.46 7.96
C ARG A 242 17.30 35.12 9.13
N SER A 243 16.97 33.84 9.30
CA SER A 243 16.14 33.41 10.41
C SER A 243 16.80 33.90 11.67
N LYS A 244 16.22 34.92 12.33
CA LYS A 244 16.62 35.24 13.69
C LYS A 244 16.39 33.95 14.47
N GLN A 245 17.45 33.37 15.03
CA GLN A 245 17.34 32.20 15.89
C GLN A 245 16.24 32.47 16.92
N GLY A 246 15.16 31.68 16.89
CA GLY A 246 14.03 31.81 17.82
C GLY A 246 12.78 32.54 17.30
N ALA A 247 12.70 32.96 16.03
CA ALA A 247 11.43 33.45 15.48
C ALA A 247 10.42 32.28 15.30
N PRO A 248 9.15 32.43 15.73
CA PRO A 248 8.15 31.39 15.54
C PRO A 248 7.93 31.14 14.05
N ARG A 249 8.16 29.90 13.58
CA ARG A 249 7.83 29.50 12.21
C ARG A 249 6.31 29.60 12.05
N VAL A 250 5.85 30.44 11.13
CA VAL A 250 4.45 30.43 10.72
C VAL A 250 4.18 29.06 10.08
N PRO A 251 3.16 28.29 10.52
CA PRO A 251 2.91 26.93 10.03
C PRO A 251 2.84 26.79 8.50
N THR A 252 2.47 27.86 7.79
CA THR A 252 2.27 27.89 6.34
C THR A 252 3.54 28.17 5.51
N ASP A 253 4.69 28.41 6.15
CA ASP A 253 5.95 28.79 5.48
C ASP A 253 6.91 27.61 5.26
N TRP A 254 6.36 26.40 5.14
CA TRP A 254 7.13 25.17 4.98
C TRP A 254 7.58 24.92 3.52
N ALA A 255 6.93 25.54 2.53
CA ALA A 255 7.18 25.36 1.11
C ALA A 255 7.23 26.68 0.32
N GLY A 256 8.23 26.79 -0.55
CA GLY A 256 8.32 27.86 -1.55
C GLY A 256 7.69 27.47 -2.90
N PRO A 257 7.84 28.33 -3.92
CA PRO A 257 7.25 28.14 -5.25
C PRO A 257 7.63 26.80 -5.90
N ARG A 258 8.89 26.35 -5.76
CA ARG A 258 9.37 25.09 -6.36
C ARG A 258 8.75 23.88 -5.67
N ALA A 259 8.78 23.85 -4.33
CA ALA A 259 8.14 22.80 -3.55
C ALA A 259 6.66 22.65 -3.89
N ARG A 260 5.92 23.77 -4.01
CA ARG A 260 4.49 23.76 -4.36
C ARG A 260 4.22 23.31 -5.79
N ALA A 261 5.05 23.72 -6.76
CA ALA A 261 4.96 23.22 -8.13
C ALA A 261 5.26 21.72 -8.22
N LEU A 262 6.27 21.24 -7.47
CA LEU A 262 6.65 19.83 -7.41
C LEU A 262 5.51 18.95 -6.86
N ILE A 263 4.90 19.34 -5.74
CA ILE A 263 3.81 18.55 -5.16
C ILE A 263 2.55 18.58 -6.03
N ASN A 264 2.22 19.69 -6.69
CA ASN A 264 1.10 19.74 -7.64
C ASN A 264 1.30 18.76 -8.80
N LEU A 265 2.52 18.70 -9.37
CA LEU A 265 2.87 17.71 -10.39
C LEU A 265 2.78 16.29 -9.84
N GLY A 266 3.32 16.06 -8.63
CA GLY A 266 3.24 14.77 -7.95
C GLY A 266 1.81 14.29 -7.73
N TYR A 267 0.92 15.19 -7.31
CA TYR A 267 -0.50 14.87 -7.12
C TYR A 267 -1.17 14.50 -8.44
N ALA A 268 -0.99 15.30 -9.48
CA ALA A 268 -1.58 15.03 -10.80
C ALA A 268 -1.11 13.68 -11.37
N LEU A 269 0.19 13.38 -11.31
CA LEU A 269 0.74 12.11 -11.78
C LEU A 269 0.28 10.91 -10.93
N ALA A 270 0.34 11.00 -9.60
CA ALA A 270 -0.09 9.91 -8.72
C ALA A 270 -1.59 9.62 -8.83
N PHE A 271 -2.41 10.67 -8.89
CA PHE A 271 -3.86 10.58 -8.98
C PHE A 271 -4.30 10.07 -10.36
N CYS A 272 -3.86 10.73 -11.45
CA CYS A 272 -4.28 10.36 -12.81
C CYS A 272 -3.62 9.08 -13.32
N GLY A 273 -2.41 8.75 -12.86
CA GLY A 273 -1.68 7.54 -13.25
C GLY A 273 -1.91 6.33 -12.36
N LEU A 274 -2.67 6.48 -11.26
CA LEU A 274 -2.84 5.42 -10.25
C LEU A 274 -1.48 4.91 -9.72
N LEU A 275 -0.49 5.81 -9.64
CA LEU A 275 0.88 5.46 -9.30
C LEU A 275 1.05 5.35 -7.78
N ARG A 276 1.92 4.44 -7.35
CA ARG A 276 2.42 4.47 -5.98
C ARG A 276 3.44 5.60 -5.83
N VAL A 277 3.66 6.07 -4.60
CA VAL A 277 4.61 7.16 -4.31
C VAL A 277 6.04 6.76 -4.67
N ASP A 278 6.43 5.50 -4.44
CA ASP A 278 7.73 4.98 -4.84
C ASP A 278 7.89 4.97 -6.36
N GLU A 279 6.87 4.51 -7.10
CA GLU A 279 6.84 4.56 -8.58
C GLU A 279 6.98 6.02 -9.07
N LEU A 280 6.27 6.97 -8.45
CA LEU A 280 6.32 8.39 -8.79
C LEU A 280 7.72 8.99 -8.61
N MET A 281 8.38 8.72 -7.48
CA MET A 281 9.70 9.32 -7.18
C MET A 281 10.81 8.85 -8.11
N HIS A 282 10.65 7.69 -8.76
CA HIS A 282 11.66 7.16 -9.68
C HIS A 282 11.46 7.60 -11.14
N ILE A 283 10.43 8.39 -11.45
CA ILE A 283 10.22 8.94 -12.80
C ILE A 283 11.38 9.87 -13.15
N GLN A 284 11.95 9.68 -14.34
CA GLN A 284 12.99 10.53 -14.90
C GLN A 284 12.48 11.33 -16.10
N CYS A 285 13.19 12.40 -16.44
CA CYS A 285 12.78 13.28 -17.55
C CYS A 285 12.76 12.55 -18.90
N GLN A 286 13.67 11.59 -19.10
CA GLN A 286 13.72 10.77 -20.32
C GLN A 286 12.55 9.76 -20.45
N ASP A 287 11.83 9.49 -19.36
CA ASP A 287 10.67 8.60 -19.37
C ASP A 287 9.43 9.29 -19.97
N ILE A 288 9.53 10.60 -20.21
CA ILE A 288 8.43 11.47 -20.62
C ILE A 288 8.65 11.94 -22.06
N GLU A 289 7.73 11.57 -22.94
CA GLU A 289 7.66 12.07 -24.31
C GLU A 289 6.56 13.12 -24.42
N LEU A 290 6.91 14.35 -24.82
CA LEU A 290 5.95 15.43 -25.10
C LEU A 290 5.69 15.50 -26.61
N GLN A 291 4.43 15.41 -26.99
CA GLN A 291 3.95 15.55 -28.37
C GLN A 291 2.95 16.69 -28.45
N LYS A 292 3.01 17.48 -29.52
CA LYS A 292 1.99 18.49 -29.82
C LYS A 292 1.17 18.01 -31.00
N ASP A 293 -0.15 17.94 -30.82
CA ASP A 293 -1.06 17.54 -31.88
C ASP A 293 -1.12 18.68 -32.93
N PRO A 294 -0.76 18.43 -34.20
CA PRO A 294 -0.78 19.43 -35.25
C PRO A 294 -2.17 20.03 -35.49
N ASN A 295 -3.23 19.23 -35.31
CA ASN A 295 -4.60 19.61 -35.65
C ASN A 295 -5.28 20.39 -34.52
N THR A 296 -5.15 19.89 -33.29
CA THR A 296 -5.83 20.50 -32.13
C THR A 296 -5.00 21.57 -31.43
N GLN A 297 -3.70 21.67 -31.76
CA GLN A 297 -2.69 22.49 -31.07
C GLN A 297 -2.54 22.17 -29.58
N LYS A 298 -3.18 21.09 -29.10
CA LYS A 298 -3.08 20.63 -27.72
C LYS A 298 -1.85 19.77 -27.53
N TYR A 299 -1.37 19.75 -26.30
CA TYR A 299 -0.25 18.90 -25.91
C TYR A 299 -0.75 17.51 -25.48
N LYS A 300 0.13 16.53 -25.66
CA LYS A 300 -0.02 15.14 -25.24
C LYS A 300 1.28 14.70 -24.59
N ILE A 301 1.18 14.02 -23.46
CA ILE A 301 2.33 13.44 -22.76
C ILE A 301 2.17 11.93 -22.74
N THR A 302 3.25 11.23 -23.05
CA THR A 302 3.37 9.78 -22.86
C THR A 302 4.45 9.53 -21.80
N LEU A 303 4.08 8.85 -20.72
CA LEU A 303 5.01 8.40 -19.68
C LEU A 303 5.22 6.89 -19.81
N ARG A 304 6.48 6.47 -19.94
CA ARG A 304 6.90 5.06 -19.93
C ARG A 304 7.63 4.78 -18.63
N LEU A 305 7.01 4.02 -17.72
CA LEU A 305 7.69 3.67 -16.49
C LEU A 305 8.78 2.61 -16.76
N PRO A 306 10.00 2.78 -16.25
CA PRO A 306 11.08 1.81 -16.45
C PRO A 306 10.82 0.48 -15.72
N PHE A 307 10.01 0.49 -14.66
CA PHE A 307 9.62 -0.69 -13.91
C PHE A 307 8.27 -0.45 -13.22
N ARG A 308 7.44 -1.49 -13.10
CA ARG A 308 6.22 -1.47 -12.28
C ARG A 308 6.18 -2.70 -11.40
N LYS A 309 5.90 -2.51 -10.10
CA LYS A 309 5.84 -3.60 -9.12
C LYS A 309 4.82 -4.70 -9.49
N THR A 310 3.81 -4.37 -10.29
CA THR A 310 2.75 -5.29 -10.74
C THR A 310 2.98 -5.87 -12.14
N ALA A 311 4.01 -5.43 -12.88
CA ALA A 311 4.33 -5.93 -14.22
C ALA A 311 5.76 -6.51 -14.21
N GLN A 312 5.89 -7.73 -13.70
CA GLN A 312 7.18 -8.42 -13.57
C GLN A 312 7.77 -8.87 -14.93
N PHE A 313 7.00 -8.78 -16.02
CA PHE A 313 7.36 -9.30 -17.35
C PHE A 313 7.66 -8.23 -18.43
N GLY A 314 7.82 -6.96 -18.05
CA GLY A 314 8.49 -5.97 -18.93
C GLY A 314 7.64 -5.18 -19.92
N ASP A 315 6.35 -5.48 -20.11
CA ASP A 315 5.46 -4.69 -20.98
C ASP A 315 4.53 -3.75 -20.18
N VAL A 316 5.11 -2.73 -19.55
CA VAL A 316 4.30 -1.67 -18.94
C VAL A 316 3.73 -0.78 -20.05
N GLN A 317 2.42 -0.90 -20.28
CA GLN A 317 1.72 0.00 -21.19
C GLN A 317 1.91 1.46 -20.76
N PRO A 318 2.20 2.37 -21.71
CA PRO A 318 2.49 3.75 -21.37
C PRO A 318 1.24 4.50 -20.88
N PHE A 319 1.44 5.44 -19.96
CA PHE A 319 0.39 6.36 -19.56
C PHE A 319 0.34 7.53 -20.53
N VAL A 320 -0.82 7.75 -21.13
CA VAL A 320 -1.03 8.79 -22.13
C VAL A 320 -2.02 9.83 -21.62
N TRP A 321 -1.55 11.06 -21.39
CA TRP A 321 -2.40 12.17 -20.97
C TRP A 321 -2.51 13.22 -22.06
N HIS A 322 -3.73 13.72 -22.25
CA HIS A 322 -4.01 14.87 -23.10
C HIS A 322 -4.22 16.12 -22.24
N GLU A 323 -4.05 17.28 -22.85
CA GLU A 323 -4.33 18.55 -22.19
C GLU A 323 -5.80 18.64 -21.77
N LEU A 324 -6.02 18.76 -20.46
CA LEU A 324 -7.36 18.89 -19.89
C LEU A 324 -7.82 20.35 -19.93
N PRO A 325 -9.14 20.63 -19.92
CA PRO A 325 -9.69 21.98 -19.80
C PRO A 325 -9.37 22.65 -18.46
N ASP A 326 -9.64 23.96 -18.35
CA ASP A 326 -9.34 24.75 -17.14
C ASP A 326 -10.11 24.29 -15.91
N ALA A 327 -11.32 23.77 -16.08
CA ALA A 327 -12.11 23.19 -14.99
C ALA A 327 -11.40 22.00 -14.28
N TYR A 328 -10.43 21.37 -14.95
CA TYR A 328 -9.63 20.26 -14.42
C TYR A 328 -8.14 20.64 -14.30
N ALA A 329 -7.82 21.93 -14.18
CA ALA A 329 -6.44 22.40 -14.10
C ALA A 329 -5.66 21.75 -12.92
N HIS A 330 -6.33 21.44 -11.81
CA HIS A 330 -5.76 20.83 -10.61
C HIS A 330 -5.26 19.39 -10.79
N ILE A 331 -5.75 18.68 -11.82
CA ILE A 331 -5.33 17.31 -12.16
C ILE A 331 -4.69 17.23 -13.55
N CYS A 332 -4.48 18.37 -14.21
CA CYS A 332 -3.90 18.42 -15.55
C CYS A 332 -2.37 18.21 -15.49
N VAL A 333 -1.94 16.96 -15.75
CA VAL A 333 -0.53 16.56 -15.76
C VAL A 333 0.31 17.46 -16.66
N ILE A 334 -0.22 17.83 -17.83
CA ILE A 334 0.50 18.68 -18.79
C ILE A 334 0.82 20.06 -18.21
N ARG A 335 -0.18 20.72 -17.60
CA ARG A 335 0.02 22.06 -17.02
C ARG A 335 0.96 22.02 -15.83
N ALA A 336 0.80 21.02 -14.96
CA ALA A 336 1.67 20.84 -13.80
C ALA A 336 3.12 20.56 -14.23
N LEU A 337 3.32 19.73 -15.27
CA LEU A 337 4.65 19.44 -15.80
C LEU A 337 5.26 20.68 -16.47
N ALA A 338 4.48 21.40 -17.28
CA ALA A 338 4.94 22.63 -17.92
C ALA A 338 5.38 23.68 -16.89
N GLN A 339 4.60 23.85 -15.81
CA GLN A 339 4.97 24.73 -14.70
C GLN A 339 6.28 24.27 -14.05
N TRP A 340 6.42 22.98 -13.76
CA TRP A 340 7.61 22.43 -13.13
C TRP A 340 8.87 22.59 -13.99
N ILE A 341 8.81 22.24 -15.27
CA ILE A 341 9.93 22.39 -16.21
C ILE A 341 10.27 23.88 -16.39
N ASN A 342 9.27 24.76 -16.46
CA ASN A 342 9.51 26.19 -16.59
C ASN A 342 10.27 26.77 -15.40
N ILE A 343 9.98 26.31 -14.18
CA ILE A 343 10.63 26.78 -12.95
C ILE A 343 12.04 26.19 -12.78
N THR A 344 12.20 24.90 -13.10
CA THR A 344 13.44 24.17 -12.81
C THR A 344 14.44 24.20 -13.95
N LYS A 345 13.97 24.41 -15.18
CA LYS A 345 14.76 24.26 -16.42
C LYS A 345 15.48 22.90 -16.50
N MET A 346 14.89 21.87 -15.89
CA MET A 346 15.44 20.52 -15.89
C MET A 346 15.05 19.79 -17.18
N HIS A 347 16.04 19.16 -17.81
CA HIS A 347 15.87 18.39 -19.04
C HIS A 347 16.34 16.94 -18.93
N SER A 348 16.94 16.54 -17.80
CA SER A 348 17.49 15.19 -17.61
C SER A 348 17.50 14.74 -16.15
N GLY A 349 17.56 13.42 -15.93
CA GLY A 349 17.62 12.79 -14.62
C GLY A 349 16.27 12.71 -13.91
N TYR A 350 16.28 12.47 -12.61
CA TYR A 350 15.06 12.33 -11.80
C TYR A 350 14.20 13.59 -11.87
N LEU A 351 12.91 13.41 -12.13
CA LEU A 351 11.92 14.49 -12.21
C LEU A 351 11.63 15.08 -10.82
N PHE A 352 11.60 14.21 -9.81
CA PHE A 352 11.36 14.55 -8.41
C PHE A 352 12.65 14.48 -7.62
N ARG A 353 13.41 15.58 -7.62
CA ARG A 353 14.62 15.71 -6.80
C ARG A 353 14.31 16.28 -5.42
N LYS A 354 15.15 15.93 -4.44
CA LYS A 354 15.03 16.42 -3.07
C LYS A 354 15.01 17.95 -3.01
N ILE A 355 13.99 18.51 -2.35
CA ILE A 355 13.93 19.93 -2.00
C ILE A 355 14.62 20.13 -0.66
N ARG A 356 15.61 21.02 -0.62
CA ARG A 356 16.34 21.45 0.56
C ARG A 356 15.73 22.74 1.12
N ALA A 357 16.22 23.15 2.29
CA ALA A 357 15.85 24.43 2.89
C ALA A 357 15.99 25.60 1.90
N ASN A 358 15.13 26.60 2.06
CA ASN A 358 15.04 27.77 1.17
C ASN A 358 14.65 27.40 -0.28
N ASP A 359 13.83 26.36 -0.45
CA ASP A 359 13.23 25.98 -1.73
C ASP A 359 14.27 25.68 -2.83
N ARG A 360 15.41 25.11 -2.41
CA ARG A 360 16.53 24.75 -3.31
C ARG A 360 16.42 23.31 -3.74
N ILE A 361 16.57 23.05 -5.03
CA ILE A 361 16.60 21.68 -5.57
C ILE A 361 18.01 21.12 -5.35
N ALA A 362 18.10 19.87 -4.90
CA ALA A 362 19.38 19.18 -4.78
C ALA A 362 20.07 19.04 -6.16
N GLU A 363 21.36 19.36 -6.21
CA GLU A 363 22.17 19.27 -7.44
C GLU A 363 22.41 17.81 -7.87
N GLY A 364 22.50 16.89 -6.90
CA GLY A 364 22.66 15.47 -7.15
C GLY A 364 21.47 14.86 -7.92
N ASN A 365 21.76 13.91 -8.82
CA ASN A 365 20.76 13.16 -9.55
C ASN A 365 20.22 12.00 -8.68
N GLU A 366 19.58 12.35 -7.57
CA GLU A 366 18.97 11.41 -6.65
C GLU A 366 17.48 11.73 -6.49
N PRO A 367 16.61 10.71 -6.40
CA PRO A 367 15.19 10.91 -6.19
C PRO A 367 14.92 11.44 -4.78
N MET A 368 13.80 12.15 -4.63
CA MET A 368 13.25 12.47 -3.32
C MET A 368 12.76 11.21 -2.61
N GLU A 369 12.99 11.13 -1.30
CA GLU A 369 12.45 10.04 -0.48
C GLU A 369 10.92 10.10 -0.41
N SER A 370 10.26 8.94 -0.46
CA SER A 370 8.79 8.86 -0.37
C SER A 370 8.24 9.48 0.90
N ASP A 371 8.95 9.34 2.02
CA ASP A 371 8.55 9.93 3.31
C ASP A 371 8.59 11.46 3.27
N GLN A 372 9.57 12.04 2.55
CA GLN A 372 9.64 13.49 2.38
C GLN A 372 8.45 14.01 1.57
N PHE A 373 8.08 13.32 0.48
CA PHE A 373 6.90 13.67 -0.29
C PHE A 373 5.61 13.61 0.54
N LEU A 374 5.46 12.56 1.37
CA LEU A 374 4.30 12.43 2.26
C LEU A 374 4.28 13.50 3.35
N GLU A 375 5.43 13.88 3.90
CA GLU A 375 5.53 14.98 4.87
C GLU A 375 5.09 16.31 4.24
N MET A 376 5.57 16.62 3.03
CA MET A 376 5.14 17.78 2.27
C MET A 376 3.63 17.76 2.01
N PHE A 377 3.07 16.60 1.67
CA PHE A 377 1.63 16.45 1.48
C PHE A 377 0.83 16.69 2.77
N ARG A 378 1.28 16.16 3.91
CA ARG A 378 0.64 16.40 5.22
C ARG A 378 0.62 17.88 5.58
N ASN A 379 1.74 18.57 5.38
CA ASN A 379 1.83 20.01 5.63
C ASN A 379 0.88 20.80 4.71
N ASN A 380 0.75 20.38 3.44
CA ASN A 380 -0.17 21.01 2.49
C ASN A 380 -1.65 20.78 2.85
N LEU A 381 -2.00 19.64 3.45
CA LEU A 381 -3.35 19.41 3.97
C LEU A 381 -3.64 20.32 5.17
N LEU A 382 -2.66 20.53 6.05
CA LEU A 382 -2.79 21.46 7.17
C LEU A 382 -2.96 22.92 6.71
N ASP A 383 -2.30 23.31 5.61
CA ASP A 383 -2.46 24.65 5.00
C ASP A 383 -3.93 24.97 4.66
N ILE A 384 -4.74 23.96 4.33
CA ILE A 384 -6.18 24.10 4.03
C ILE A 384 -7.09 23.61 5.17
N GLY A 385 -6.54 23.36 6.36
CA GLY A 385 -7.28 22.93 7.55
C GLY A 385 -7.83 21.50 7.49
N VAL A 386 -7.24 20.63 6.67
CA VAL A 386 -7.64 19.22 6.55
C VAL A 386 -6.73 18.35 7.41
N ASP A 387 -7.33 17.49 8.24
CA ASP A 387 -6.59 16.48 9.00
C ASP A 387 -5.89 15.49 8.07
N HIS A 388 -4.58 15.36 8.25
CA HIS A 388 -3.73 14.52 7.42
C HIS A 388 -3.65 13.06 7.91
N ALA A 389 -4.06 12.76 9.15
CA ALA A 389 -3.94 11.42 9.74
C ALA A 389 -4.52 10.27 8.90
N PRO A 390 -5.68 10.41 8.20
CA PRO A 390 -6.25 9.31 7.43
C PRO A 390 -5.61 9.11 6.05
N TYR A 391 -4.71 10.01 5.62
CA TYR A 391 -4.09 9.98 4.30
C TYR A 391 -2.69 9.35 4.31
N GLY A 392 -2.34 8.61 3.26
CA GLY A 392 -1.05 7.91 3.14
C GLY A 392 -0.68 7.57 1.69
N THR A 393 0.21 6.59 1.50
CA THR A 393 0.83 6.26 0.21
C THR A 393 -0.17 5.80 -0.85
N HIS A 394 -1.26 5.15 -0.44
CA HIS A 394 -2.30 4.64 -1.35
C HIS A 394 -3.45 5.62 -1.59
N SER A 395 -3.50 6.74 -0.89
CA SER A 395 -4.63 7.66 -0.93
C SER A 395 -4.84 8.30 -2.32
N PHE A 396 -3.76 8.58 -3.05
CA PHE A 396 -3.84 9.09 -4.43
C PHE A 396 -4.35 8.03 -5.40
N ARG A 397 -3.83 6.80 -5.32
CA ARG A 397 -4.26 5.68 -6.17
C ARG A 397 -5.73 5.35 -5.96
N ARG A 398 -6.18 5.33 -4.71
CA ARG A 398 -7.59 5.17 -4.33
C ARG A 398 -8.46 6.28 -4.89
N GLY A 399 -8.05 7.53 -4.65
CA GLY A 399 -8.71 8.73 -5.16
C GLY A 399 -8.88 8.75 -6.67
N GLY A 400 -7.80 8.47 -7.40
CA GLY A 400 -7.80 8.40 -8.85
C GLY A 400 -8.72 7.29 -9.36
N CYS A 401 -8.71 6.12 -8.73
CA CYS A 401 -9.60 5.01 -9.09
C CYS A 401 -11.07 5.40 -8.96
N GLN A 402 -11.44 6.01 -7.82
CA GLN A 402 -12.79 6.52 -7.60
C GLN A 402 -13.16 7.63 -8.59
N PHE A 403 -12.26 8.54 -8.91
CA PHE A 403 -12.48 9.60 -9.90
C PHE A 403 -12.74 9.04 -11.29
N LEU A 404 -11.91 8.10 -11.76
CA LEU A 404 -12.07 7.45 -13.05
C LEU A 404 -13.42 6.72 -13.13
N SER A 405 -13.83 6.03 -12.06
CA SER A 405 -15.08 5.28 -12.01
C SER A 405 -16.32 6.17 -11.88
N THR A 406 -16.28 7.18 -11.02
CA THR A 406 -17.47 7.95 -10.63
C THR A 406 -17.64 9.24 -11.44
N GLU A 407 -16.56 9.97 -11.71
CA GLU A 407 -16.62 11.24 -12.45
C GLU A 407 -16.43 11.01 -13.96
N LEU A 408 -15.45 10.19 -14.35
CA LEU A 408 -15.21 9.88 -15.78
C LEU A 408 -15.99 8.66 -16.29
N ARG A 409 -16.66 7.90 -15.41
CA ARG A 409 -17.49 6.74 -15.76
C ARG A 409 -16.76 5.65 -16.55
N TRP A 410 -15.47 5.47 -16.29
CA TRP A 410 -14.72 4.37 -16.88
C TRP A 410 -15.24 3.03 -16.34
N SER A 411 -15.36 2.05 -17.22
CA SER A 411 -15.63 0.68 -16.82
C SER A 411 -14.47 0.14 -15.97
N LEU A 412 -14.76 -0.83 -15.09
CA LEU A 412 -13.74 -1.48 -14.26
C LEU A 412 -12.59 -2.04 -15.12
N ARG A 413 -12.92 -2.59 -16.29
CA ARG A 413 -11.93 -3.09 -17.25
C ARG A 413 -10.96 -2.00 -17.71
N GLN A 414 -11.47 -0.84 -18.12
CA GLN A 414 -10.61 0.28 -18.54
C GLN A 414 -9.70 0.76 -17.41
N ILE A 415 -10.22 0.79 -16.17
CA ILE A 415 -9.45 1.18 -15.00
C ILE A 415 -8.37 0.13 -14.70
N CYS A 416 -8.66 -1.16 -14.80
CA CYS A 416 -7.66 -2.23 -14.63
C CYS A 416 -6.57 -2.17 -15.70
N GLU A 417 -6.93 -1.99 -16.97
CA GLU A 417 -5.98 -1.85 -18.08
C GLU A 417 -5.06 -0.63 -17.85
N TRP A 418 -5.63 0.51 -17.47
CA TRP A 418 -4.87 1.72 -17.14
C TRP A 418 -3.99 1.54 -15.89
N GLY A 419 -4.56 0.96 -14.85
CA GLY A 419 -3.93 0.70 -13.55
C GLY A 419 -2.94 -0.46 -13.56
N GLY A 420 -2.78 -1.17 -14.68
CA GLY A 420 -1.97 -2.39 -14.79
C GLY A 420 -2.30 -3.40 -13.70
N TRP A 421 -3.61 -3.60 -13.49
CA TRP A 421 -4.18 -4.57 -12.56
C TRP A 421 -4.70 -5.78 -13.33
N SER A 422 -4.84 -6.92 -12.63
CA SER A 422 -5.45 -8.10 -13.23
C SER A 422 -6.87 -7.79 -13.73
N MET A 423 -7.19 -8.32 -14.91
CA MET A 423 -8.54 -8.26 -15.49
C MET A 423 -9.42 -9.43 -15.00
N GLU A 424 -8.86 -10.39 -14.27
CA GLU A 424 -9.61 -11.51 -13.74
C GLU A 424 -10.50 -11.06 -12.58
N TYR A 425 -11.80 -11.34 -12.69
CA TYR A 425 -12.80 -10.97 -11.67
C TYR A 425 -12.62 -11.66 -10.32
N THR A 426 -11.82 -12.72 -10.26
CA THR A 426 -11.39 -13.38 -9.02
C THR A 426 -10.46 -12.51 -8.18
N ASN A 427 -9.90 -11.45 -8.75
CA ASN A 427 -8.99 -10.54 -8.08
C ASN A 427 -9.73 -9.27 -7.61
N LEU A 428 -10.12 -9.20 -6.34
CA LEU A 428 -10.87 -8.09 -5.75
C LEU A 428 -10.01 -6.83 -5.49
N THR A 429 -8.77 -6.79 -5.97
CA THR A 429 -7.84 -5.66 -5.75
C THR A 429 -8.43 -4.31 -6.18
N ILE A 430 -9.17 -4.24 -7.29
CA ILE A 430 -9.80 -2.98 -7.72
C ILE A 430 -10.91 -2.52 -6.77
N VAL A 431 -11.70 -3.45 -6.21
CA VAL A 431 -12.80 -3.15 -5.29
C VAL A 431 -12.24 -2.44 -4.05
N LYS A 432 -11.06 -2.88 -3.58
CA LYS A 432 -10.36 -2.22 -2.47
C LYS A 432 -10.04 -0.77 -2.74
N TYR A 433 -9.82 -0.34 -3.98
CA TYR A 433 -9.59 1.07 -4.32
C TYR A 433 -10.87 1.86 -4.60
N LEU A 434 -11.98 1.17 -4.87
CA LEU A 434 -13.28 1.80 -5.11
C LEU A 434 -14.06 2.02 -3.81
N ILE A 435 -13.99 1.08 -2.87
CA ILE A 435 -14.78 1.06 -1.64
C ILE A 435 -13.84 0.99 -0.44
N SER A 436 -14.02 1.88 0.54
CA SER A 436 -13.38 1.81 1.85
C SER A 436 -14.31 2.34 2.92
N SER A 437 -14.29 1.69 4.09
CA SER A 437 -15.01 2.13 5.29
C SER A 437 -14.62 3.53 5.77
N ASN A 438 -13.44 4.01 5.36
CA ASN A 438 -12.88 5.30 5.79
C ASN A 438 -13.14 6.43 4.78
N ASP A 439 -13.74 6.11 3.64
CA ASP A 439 -14.17 7.10 2.66
C ASP A 439 -15.51 7.71 3.08
N ASN A 440 -15.64 9.02 2.88
CA ASN A 440 -16.90 9.68 3.16
C ASN A 440 -17.95 9.23 2.13
N PRO A 441 -19.17 8.88 2.55
CA PRO A 441 -20.22 8.55 1.61
C PRO A 441 -20.43 9.73 0.65
N THR A 442 -20.45 9.44 -0.64
CA THR A 442 -20.61 10.46 -1.68
C THR A 442 -22.05 10.99 -1.76
N MET A 443 -23.00 10.31 -1.12
CA MET A 443 -24.40 10.74 -1.02
C MET A 443 -25.07 10.20 0.25
N SER A 444 -26.16 10.83 0.65
CA SER A 444 -27.01 10.32 1.75
C SER A 444 -27.66 9.00 1.34
N ARG A 445 -27.95 8.15 2.33
CA ARG A 445 -28.70 6.90 2.10
C ARG A 445 -30.10 7.17 1.58
N ASP A 446 -30.73 8.26 2.03
CA ASP A 446 -32.08 8.66 1.60
C ASP A 446 -32.12 9.00 0.10
N ASP A 447 -30.98 9.34 -0.49
CA ASP A 447 -30.87 9.67 -1.90
C ASP A 447 -30.76 8.44 -2.81
N PHE A 448 -30.52 7.23 -2.28
CA PHE A 448 -30.26 6.04 -3.09
C PHE A 448 -31.44 5.64 -3.99
N PHE A 449 -32.67 5.84 -3.51
CA PHE A 449 -33.91 5.54 -4.25
C PHE A 449 -34.75 6.78 -4.53
N ASN A 450 -34.19 7.98 -4.34
CA ASN A 450 -34.87 9.22 -4.69
C ASN A 450 -34.78 9.46 -6.20
N LEU A 451 -35.75 8.93 -6.95
CA LEU A 451 -35.84 9.09 -8.42
C LEU A 451 -36.09 10.54 -8.86
N GLU A 452 -36.55 11.40 -7.96
CA GLU A 452 -36.79 12.83 -8.22
C GLU A 452 -35.54 13.69 -7.98
N ARG A 453 -34.44 13.08 -7.55
CA ARG A 453 -33.20 13.78 -7.26
C ARG A 453 -32.63 14.43 -8.51
N LYS A 454 -32.33 15.73 -8.39
CA LYS A 454 -31.58 16.46 -9.41
C LYS A 454 -30.11 16.00 -9.41
N PRO A 455 -29.48 15.91 -10.58
CA PRO A 455 -28.05 15.66 -10.71
C PRO A 455 -27.18 16.49 -9.77
N ALA A 456 -26.28 15.82 -9.04
CA ALA A 456 -25.37 16.52 -8.12
C ALA A 456 -24.26 17.29 -8.85
N VAL A 457 -23.78 16.80 -10.00
CA VAL A 457 -22.71 17.43 -10.80
C VAL A 457 -23.00 17.23 -12.28
N VAL A 458 -23.06 18.34 -13.03
CA VAL A 458 -23.11 18.33 -14.49
C VAL A 458 -21.67 18.21 -14.99
N CYS A 459 -21.38 17.23 -15.85
CA CYS A 459 -20.06 17.14 -16.45
C CYS A 459 -19.77 18.42 -17.26
N PRO A 460 -18.71 19.19 -16.95
CA PRO A 460 -18.41 20.44 -17.63
C PRO A 460 -17.99 20.23 -19.10
N MET A 461 -17.71 18.99 -19.50
CA MET A 461 -17.30 18.64 -20.87
C MET A 461 -18.46 18.28 -21.79
N CYS A 462 -19.43 17.51 -21.30
CA CYS A 462 -20.51 16.99 -22.14
C CYS A 462 -21.90 17.42 -21.69
N GLY A 463 -22.02 18.20 -20.60
CA GLY A 463 -23.29 18.66 -20.06
C GLY A 463 -24.19 17.55 -19.50
N ARG A 464 -23.71 16.29 -19.49
CA ARG A 464 -24.48 15.16 -18.96
C ARG A 464 -24.47 15.22 -17.45
N SER A 465 -25.63 14.98 -16.88
CA SER A 465 -25.88 15.12 -15.45
C SER A 465 -26.69 13.93 -14.90
N CYS A 466 -27.24 13.04 -15.73
CA CYS A 466 -28.07 11.95 -15.23
C CYS A 466 -27.26 10.85 -14.52
N HIS A 467 -27.83 10.33 -13.43
CA HIS A 467 -27.40 9.07 -12.81
C HIS A 467 -27.72 7.83 -13.67
N CYS A 468 -28.50 8.00 -14.75
CA CYS A 468 -29.09 6.95 -15.59
C CYS A 468 -28.37 6.70 -16.93
N ALA A 469 -27.21 7.31 -17.16
CA ALA A 469 -26.51 7.28 -18.45
C ALA A 469 -25.19 6.51 -18.41
#